data_AF-A0A1V5LLU6-F1
#
_entry.id   AF-A0A1V5LLU6-F1
#
_cell.length_a   1.000
_cell.length_b   1.000
_cell.length_c   1.000
_cell.angle_alpha   90.00
_cell.angle_beta   90.00
_cell.angle_gamma   90.00
#
_symmetry.space_group_name_H-M   'P 1'
#
loop_
_entity.id
_entity.type
_entity.pdbx_description
1 polymer ?
#
loop_
_entity_poly.entity_id
_entity_poly.type
_entity_poly.pdbx_seq_one_letter_code
_entity_poly.pdbx_strand_id
1 'polypeptide(L)' 'MGHAGAIISGGKGTAAEKNAAWRQAGITVVTNPALVGEAVEGILKG' A
#
# COMPACT_ATOMS: atom_id res chain seq x y z
N MET A 1 -7.75 10.33 10.93
CA MET A 1 -7.49 8.92 11.27
C MET A 1 -7.46 8.81 12.80
N GLY A 2 -8.36 8.04 13.41
CA GLY A 2 -8.47 7.99 14.88
C GLY A 2 -7.23 7.47 15.62
N HIS A 3 -6.35 6.74 14.93
CA HIS A 3 -5.09 6.27 15.50
C HIS A 3 -4.06 7.41 15.60
N ALA A 4 -3.40 7.54 16.76
CA ALA A 4 -2.47 8.64 17.05
C ALA A 4 -1.35 8.80 16.00
N GLY A 5 -0.80 7.69 15.50
CA GLY A 5 0.27 7.69 14.49
C GLY A 5 -0.20 7.86 13.04
N ALA A 6 -1.50 7.88 12.78
CA ALA A 6 -2.03 7.96 11.42
C ALA A 6 -2.18 9.43 10.99
N ILE A 7 -1.04 10.13 10.89
CA ILE A 7 -0.97 11.56 10.63
C ILE A 7 -0.06 11.85 9.43
N ILE A 8 -0.46 12.81 8.60
CA ILE A 8 0.40 13.43 7.59
C ILE A 8 0.90 14.75 8.18
N SER A 9 2.21 14.94 8.25
CA SER A 9 2.82 16.14 8.85
C SER A 9 4.01 16.60 8.02
N GLY A 10 4.11 17.92 7.79
CA GLY A 10 5.17 18.50 6.96
C GLY A 10 5.25 17.92 5.54
N GLY A 11 4.11 17.51 4.98
CA GLY A 11 4.03 16.88 3.65
C GLY A 11 4.47 15.40 3.60
N LYS A 12 4.88 14.81 4.73
CA LYS A 12 5.34 13.42 4.84
C LYS A 12 4.28 12.54 5.53
N GLY A 13 4.35 11.24 5.30
CA GLY A 13 3.44 10.22 5.82
C GLY A 13 2.30 9.85 4.86
N THR A 14 2.34 10.29 3.60
CA THR A 14 1.22 10.09 2.65
C THR A 14 1.12 8.63 2.21
N ALA A 15 -0.07 8.21 1.77
CA ALA A 15 -0.22 6.89 1.13
C ALA A 15 0.50 6.83 -0.23
N ALA A 16 0.55 7.96 -0.96
CA ALA A 16 1.15 8.04 -2.28
C ALA A 16 2.65 7.76 -2.27
N GLU A 17 3.41 8.36 -1.34
CA GLU A 17 4.86 8.13 -1.24
C GLU A 17 5.18 6.66 -0.89
N LYS A 18 4.37 6.04 -0.01
CA LYS A 18 4.54 4.64 0.39
C LYS A 18 4.29 3.71 -0.80
N ASN A 19 3.19 3.93 -1.52
CA ASN A 19 2.85 3.17 -2.71
C ASN A 19 3.92 3.30 -3.81
N ALA A 20 4.51 4.49 -3.99
CA ALA A 20 5.59 4.69 -4.94
C ALA A 20 6.86 3.90 -4.54
N ALA A 21 7.28 4.00 -3.28
CA ALA A 21 8.45 3.28 -2.77
C ALA A 21 8.28 1.76 -2.87
N TRP A 22 7.11 1.23 -2.55
CA TRP A 22 6.82 -0.21 -2.69
C TRP A 22 6.87 -0.68 -4.14
N ARG A 23 6.27 0.06 -5.07
CA ARG A 23 6.36 -0.27 -6.50
C ARG A 23 7.80 -0.24 -7.02
N GLN A 24 8.59 0.73 -6.58
CA GLN A 24 10.03 0.80 -6.92
C GLN A 24 10.81 -0.40 -6.39
N ALA A 25 10.41 -0.95 -5.23
CA ALA A 25 10.99 -2.16 -4.65
C ALA A 25 10.45 -3.47 -5.27
N GLY A 26 9.59 -3.41 -6.30
CA GLY A 26 8.98 -4.58 -6.92
C GLY A 26 7.84 -5.21 -6.12
N ILE A 27 7.30 -4.51 -5.12
CA ILE A 27 6.19 -5.00 -4.31
C ILE A 27 4.87 -4.75 -5.07
N THR A 28 4.03 -5.77 -5.13
CA THR A 28 2.63 -5.64 -5.60
C THR A 28 1.84 -4.73 -4.66
N VAL A 29 1.37 -3.59 -5.18
CA VAL A 29 0.55 -2.63 -4.43
C VAL A 29 -0.90 -2.71 -4.91
N VAL A 30 -1.81 -3.03 -3.99
CA VAL A 30 -3.25 -3.08 -4.23
C VAL A 30 -3.91 -1.79 -3.72
N THR A 31 -4.72 -1.14 -4.55
CA THR A 31 -5.39 0.14 -4.21
C THR A 31 -6.79 -0.02 -3.65
N ASN A 32 -7.41 -1.19 -3.85
CA ASN A 32 -8.71 -1.54 -3.29
C ASN A 32 -8.53 -2.68 -2.28
N PRO A 33 -8.80 -2.47 -0.98
CA PRO A 33 -8.60 -3.51 0.04
C PRO A 33 -9.41 -4.79 -0.23
N ALA A 34 -10.53 -4.71 -0.96
CA ALA A 34 -11.33 -5.88 -1.33
C ALA A 34 -10.59 -6.85 -2.29
N LEU A 35 -9.60 -6.36 -3.03
CA LEU A 35 -8.87 -7.15 -4.04
C LEU A 35 -7.60 -7.83 -3.49
N VAL A 36 -7.30 -7.68 -2.18
CA VAL A 36 -6.07 -8.23 -1.61
C VAL A 36 -6.01 -9.76 -1.76
N GLY A 37 -7.14 -10.46 -1.56
CA GLY A 37 -7.22 -11.90 -1.72
C GLY A 37 -6.89 -12.37 -3.14
N GLU A 38 -7.55 -11.77 -4.14
CA GLU A 38 -7.33 -12.06 -5.56
C GLU A 38 -5.88 -11.78 -5.99
N ALA A 39 -5.29 -10.68 -5.51
CA ALA A 39 -3.91 -10.33 -5.83
C ALA A 39 -2.91 -11.35 -5.27
N VAL A 40 -3.10 -11.80 -4.03
CA VAL A 40 -2.25 -12.83 -3.41
C VAL A 40 -2.42 -14.17 -4.12
N GLU A 41 -3.67 -14.57 -4.40
CA GLU A 41 -3.97 -15.79 -5.14
C GLU A 41 -3.28 -15.81 -6.50
N GLY A 42 -3.33 -14.72 -7.26
CA GLY A 42 -2.67 -14.59 -8.56
C GLY A 42 -1.15 -14.70 -8.49
N ILE A 43 -0.53 -14.16 -7.43
CA ILE A 43 0.93 -14.26 -7.22
C ILE A 43 1.35 -15.70 -6.88
N LEU A 44 0.57 -16.40 -6.06
CA LEU A 44 0.93 -17.74 -5.57
C LEU A 44 0.65 -18.87 -6.58
N LYS A 45 -0.24 -18.63 -7.55
CA LYS A 45 -0.57 -19.60 -8.62
C LYS A 45 0.39 -19.56 -9.81
N GLY A 46 1.27 -18.56 -9.89
CA GLY A 46 2.37 -18.51 -10.87
C GLY A 46 3.50 -19.49 -10.53
#